data_AF-A0A6I1JXL5-F1
#
_entry.id   AF-A0A6I1JXL5-F1
#
_cell.length_a   1.000
_cell.length_b   1.000
_cell.length_c   1.000
_cell.angle_alpha   90.00
_cell.angle_beta   90.00
_cell.angle_gamma   90.00
#
_symmetry.space_group_name_H-M   'P 1'
#
loop_
_entity.id
_entity.type
_entity.pdbx_description
1 polymer ?
#
loop_
_entity_poly.entity_id
_entity_poly.type
_entity_poly.pdbx_seq_one_letter_code
_entity_poly.pdbx_strand_id
1 'polypeptide(L)' 'MSVSTTRRTILAIAAGLAAPALRLTPAFAQSVRTRVGVIPIIGSSPIFVVDREGWAREAGLDLAFTTFESG' A
#
# COMPACT_ATOMS: atom_id res chain seq x y z
N MET A 1 38.10 -22.46 35.81
CA MET A 1 36.93 -21.59 36.06
C MET A 1 35.77 -22.15 35.24
N SER A 2 34.86 -22.91 35.87
CA SER A 2 33.73 -23.54 35.18
C SER A 2 32.65 -22.50 34.94
N VAL A 3 32.42 -22.12 33.69
CA VAL A 3 31.35 -21.19 33.33
C VAL A 3 30.04 -21.96 33.38
N SER A 4 29.28 -21.80 34.48
CA SER A 4 27.93 -22.34 34.60
C SER A 4 27.04 -21.70 33.53
N THR A 5 26.83 -22.40 32.42
CA THR A 5 26.07 -21.92 31.27
C THR A 5 24.59 -21.93 31.64
N THR A 6 24.08 -20.78 32.07
CA THR A 6 22.69 -20.63 32.50
C THR A 6 21.77 -20.64 31.28
N ARG A 7 20.61 -21.33 31.35
CA ARG A 7 19.58 -21.40 30.28
C ARG A 7 19.21 -20.02 29.69
N ARG A 8 19.26 -18.96 30.51
CA ARG A 8 19.07 -17.56 30.10
C ARG A 8 20.09 -17.09 29.06
N THR A 9 21.35 -17.47 29.22
CA THR A 9 22.44 -17.11 28.30
C THR A 9 22.24 -17.77 26.95
N ILE A 10 21.78 -19.02 26.93
CA ILE A 10 21.45 -19.75 25.70
C ILE A 10 20.28 -19.08 24.96
N LEU A 11 19.23 -18.70 25.70
CA LEU A 11 18.07 -18.01 25.12
C LEU A 11 18.42 -16.62 24.56
N ALA A 12 19.29 -15.87 25.24
CA ALA A 12 19.74 -14.56 24.78
C ALA A 12 20.55 -14.65 23.47
N ILE A 13 21.43 -15.64 23.35
CA ILE A 13 22.20 -15.88 22.13
C ILE A 13 21.29 -16.33 20.98
N ALA A 14 20.33 -17.21 21.25
CA ALA A 14 19.35 -17.65 20.25
C ALA A 14 18.50 -16.49 19.72
N ALA A 15 18.07 -15.57 20.59
CA ALA A 15 17.31 -14.38 20.18
C ALA A 15 18.15 -13.40 19.35
N GLY A 16 19.43 -13.21 19.70
CA GLY A 16 20.36 -12.37 18.94
C GLY A 16 20.65 -12.88 17.52
N LEU A 17 20.68 -14.20 17.34
CA LEU A 17 20.86 -14.84 16.03
C LEU A 17 19.59 -14.83 15.16
N ALA A 18 18.40 -14.70 15.75
CA ALA A 18 17.12 -14.61 15.04
C ALA A 18 16.78 -13.18 14.58
N ALA A 19 17.44 -12.15 15.16
CA ALA A 19 17.20 -10.74 14.84
C ALA A 19 17.32 -10.36 13.34
N PRO A 20 18.27 -10.87 12.53
CA PRO A 20 18.35 -10.50 11.11
C PRO A 20 17.26 -11.13 10.24
N ALA A 21 16.54 -12.15 10.74
CA ALA A 21 15.43 -12.77 10.00
C ALA A 21 14.13 -11.95 10.10
N LEU A 22 13.99 -11.08 11.11
CA LEU A 22 12.85 -10.20 11.28
C LEU A 22 13.07 -8.84 10.63
N ARG A 23 13.60 -8.84 9.39
CA ARG A 23 13.54 -7.64 8.55
C ARG A 23 12.10 -7.45 8.12
N LEU A 24 11.39 -6.60 8.86
CA LEU A 24 10.12 -6.02 8.44
C LEU A 24 10.40 -5.30 7.11
N THR A 25 10.14 -5.98 5.99
CA THR A 25 10.13 -5.33 4.68
C THR A 25 9.05 -4.25 4.72
N PRO A 26 9.38 -2.99 4.40
CA PRO A 26 8.37 -1.96 4.32
C PRO A 26 7.34 -2.40 3.28
N ALA A 27 6.07 -2.45 3.69
CA ALA A 27 4.98 -2.65 2.75
C ALA A 27 4.90 -1.39 1.88
N PHE A 28 5.30 -1.50 0.62
CA PHE A 28 5.08 -0.43 -0.35
C PHE A 28 3.59 -0.39 -0.69
N ALA A 29 3.00 0.80 -0.63
CA ALA A 29 1.66 1.02 -1.16
C ALA A 29 1.68 0.66 -2.65
N GLN A 30 0.84 -0.30 -3.05
CA GLN A 30 0.73 -0.69 -4.45
C GLN A 30 0.02 0.44 -5.21
N SER A 31 0.72 1.06 -6.16
CA SER A 31 0.08 1.97 -7.11
C SER A 31 -0.73 1.14 -8.11
N VAL A 32 -1.99 0.86 -7.77
CA VAL A 32 -2.89 0.10 -8.64
C VAL A 32 -3.76 1.07 -9.42
N ARG A 33 -3.83 0.85 -10.74
CA ARG A 33 -4.75 1.58 -11.61
C ARG A 33 -6.19 1.31 -11.20
N THR A 34 -6.90 2.34 -10.76
CA THR A 34 -8.27 2.25 -10.27
C THR A 34 -9.25 2.45 -11.42
N ARG A 35 -10.13 1.48 -11.66
CA ARG A 35 -11.18 1.57 -12.69
C ARG A 35 -12.41 2.26 -12.13
N VAL A 36 -12.92 3.26 -12.84
CA VAL A 36 -14.06 4.06 -12.41
C VAL A 36 -15.13 4.06 -13.51
N GLY A 37 -16.32 3.61 -13.16
CA GLY A 37 -17.50 3.72 -14.01
C GLY A 37 -18.20 5.06 -13.82
N VAL A 38 -18.59 5.72 -14.91
CA VAL A 38 -19.34 6.99 -14.86
C VAL A 38 -20.59 6.92 -15.74
N ILE A 39 -21.72 7.39 -15.22
CA ILE A 39 -22.92 7.69 -16.00
C ILE A 39 -22.92 9.19 -16.30
N PRO A 40 -23.05 9.64 -17.56
CA PRO A 40 -22.88 11.04 -17.93
C PRO A 40 -24.13 11.89 -17.63
N ILE A 41 -24.42 12.08 -16.34
CA ILE A 41 -25.44 13.01 -15.83
C ILE A 41 -24.79 14.23 -15.18
N ILE A 42 -25.53 15.31 -14.97
CA ILE A 42 -24.99 16.55 -14.36
C ILE A 42 -24.31 16.27 -13.00
N GLY A 43 -24.84 15.33 -12.22
CA GLY A 43 -24.27 14.94 -10.93
C GLY A 43 -22.85 14.35 -11.00
N SER A 44 -22.43 13.79 -12.15
CA SER A 44 -21.07 13.28 -12.34
C SER A 44 -20.12 14.31 -12.94
N SER A 45 -20.58 15.55 -13.24
CA SER A 45 -19.72 16.61 -13.79
C SER A 45 -18.37 16.81 -13.08
N PRO A 46 -18.24 16.69 -11.74
CA PRO A 46 -16.95 16.89 -11.08
C PRO A 46 -15.90 15.85 -11.49
N ILE A 47 -16.28 14.61 -11.82
CA ILE A 47 -15.32 13.58 -12.18
C ILE A 47 -14.63 13.88 -13.51
N PHE A 48 -15.34 14.53 -14.44
CA PHE A 48 -14.78 14.94 -15.71
C PHE A 48 -13.83 16.13 -15.58
N VAL A 49 -14.01 16.98 -14.56
CA VAL A 49 -13.05 18.05 -14.23
C VAL A 49 -11.78 17.43 -13.64
N VAL A 50 -11.93 16.53 -12.67
CA VAL A 50 -10.81 15.80 -12.06
C VAL A 50 -9.94 15.09 -13.10
N ASP A 51 -10.57 14.47 -14.11
CA ASP A 51 -9.87 13.79 -15.21
C ASP A 51 -9.17 14.77 -16.15
N ARG A 52 -9.89 15.79 -16.65
CA ARG A 52 -9.34 16.73 -17.65
C ARG A 52 -8.27 17.66 -17.10
N GLU A 53 -8.41 18.10 -15.87
CA GLU A 53 -7.43 18.95 -15.20
C GLU A 53 -6.27 18.15 -14.60
N GLY A 54 -6.35 16.81 -14.62
CA GLY A 54 -5.28 15.94 -14.13
C GLY A 54 -5.14 15.90 -12.61
N TRP A 55 -6.09 16.44 -11.84
CA TRP A 55 -6.05 16.52 -10.37
C TRP A 55 -5.88 15.15 -9.70
N ALA A 56 -6.45 14.09 -10.29
CA ALA A 56 -6.25 12.73 -9.81
C ALA A 56 -4.77 12.34 -9.82
N ARG A 57 -4.06 12.66 -10.91
CA ARG A 57 -2.63 12.34 -11.07
C ARG A 57 -1.77 13.16 -10.11
N GLU A 58 -2.11 14.43 -9.89
CA GLU A 58 -1.44 15.30 -8.90
C GLU A 58 -1.58 14.74 -7.48
N ALA A 59 -2.74 14.14 -7.17
CA ALA A 59 -2.98 13.45 -5.90
C ALA A 59 -2.35 12.04 -5.82
N GLY A 60 -1.60 11.60 -6.84
CA GLY A 60 -0.97 10.28 -6.90
C GLY A 60 -1.94 9.13 -7.24
N LEU A 61 -3.12 9.43 -7.77
CA LEU A 61 -4.11 8.45 -8.20
C LEU A 61 -3.98 8.19 -9.71
N ASP A 62 -3.88 6.91 -10.09
CA ASP A 62 -4.02 6.46 -11.48
C ASP A 62 -5.44 5.96 -11.71
N LEU A 63 -6.26 6.76 -12.38
CA LEU A 63 -7.66 6.45 -12.66
C LEU A 63 -7.86 6.06 -14.13
N ALA A 64 -8.74 5.07 -14.36
CA ALA A 64 -9.19 4.66 -15.67
C ALA A 64 -10.72 4.76 -15.75
N PHE A 65 -11.21 5.76 -16.46
CA PHE A 65 -12.64 5.99 -16.60
C PHE A 65 -13.27 5.12 -17.69
N THR A 66 -14.46 4.60 -17.42
CA THR A 66 -15.33 3.92 -18.39
C THR A 66 -16.71 4.55 -18.31
N THR A 67 -17.18 5.11 -19.42
CA THR A 67 -18.51 5.72 -19.50
C THR A 67 -19.56 4.65 -19.78
N PHE A 68 -20.64 4.68 -19.01
CA PHE A 68 -21.82 3.85 -19.18
C PHE A 68 -23.01 4.75 -19.53
N GLU A 69 -23.62 4.49 -20.68
CA GLU A 69 -24.77 5.28 -21.16
C GLU A 69 -26.07 5.01 -20.37
N SER A 70 -26.10 3.92 -19.57
CA SER A 70 -27.21 3.55 -18.68
C SER A 70 -26.70 2.78 -17.48
N GLY A 71 -27.30 3.01 -16.31
CA GLY A 71 -27.05 2.26 -15.07
C GLY A 71 -28.00 1.10 -14.86
#